data_AF-A0A936X593-F1
#
_entry.id   AF-A0A936X593-F1
#
_cell.length_a   1.000
_cell.length_b   1.000
_cell.length_c   1.000
_cell.angle_alpha   90.00
_cell.angle_beta   90.00
_cell.angle_gamma   90.00
#
_symmetry.space_group_name_H-M   'P 1'
#
loop_
_entity.id
_entity.type
_entity.pdbx_description
1 polymer ?
#
loop_
_entity_poly.entity_id
_entity_poly.type
_entity_poly.pdbx_seq_one_letter_code
_entity_poly.pdbx_strand_id
1 'polypeptide(L)' 'MDTGKRRIYYADPIDANYVTPLSMADPDEPAQKAGLVVADYGKGKFVYTGLVFFHDCRRAFRELMD' A
#
# COMPACT_ATOMS: atom_id res chain seq x y z
N MET A 1 14.13 4.01 -17.67
CA MET A 1 12.72 3.59 -17.46
C MET A 1 12.71 2.87 -16.13
N ASP A 2 12.28 3.54 -15.06
CA ASP A 2 12.29 2.99 -13.69
C ASP A 2 11.24 1.88 -13.61
N THR A 3 11.69 0.63 -13.57
CA THR A 3 10.83 -0.56 -13.52
C THR A 3 10.19 -0.68 -12.14
N GLY A 4 8.96 -0.18 -12.02
CA GLY A 4 7.98 -0.79 -11.12
C GLY A 4 8.09 -0.47 -9.62
N LYS A 5 8.73 0.63 -9.20
CA LYS A 5 8.57 1.08 -7.81
C LYS A 5 7.12 1.42 -7.55
N ARG A 6 6.40 0.55 -6.81
CA ARG A 6 5.10 0.89 -6.24
C ARG A 6 5.34 2.15 -5.41
N ARG A 7 4.74 3.27 -5.79
CA ARG A 7 4.75 4.48 -4.95
C ARG A 7 3.76 4.24 -3.81
N ILE A 8 4.23 3.53 -2.80
CA ILE A 8 3.48 3.23 -1.58
C ILE A 8 3.84 4.34 -0.59
N TYR A 9 2.83 5.01 -0.05
CA TYR A 9 3.04 5.99 1.01
C TYR A 9 3.00 5.24 2.35
N TYR A 10 4.15 5.16 3.01
CA TYR A 10 4.25 4.56 4.33
C TYR A 10 4.06 5.62 5.40
N ALA A 11 3.24 5.32 6.40
CA ALA A 11 3.15 6.16 7.58
C ALA A 11 4.43 5.99 8.42
N ASP A 12 5.15 7.08 8.64
CA ASP A 12 6.29 7.16 9.55
C ASP A 12 6.42 8.61 10.05
N PRO A 13 6.55 8.87 11.37
CA PRO A 13 6.52 7.91 12.49
C PRO A 13 5.11 7.37 12.80
N ILE A 14 5.05 6.15 13.34
CA ILE A 14 3.82 5.49 13.80
C ILE A 14 3.79 5.52 15.33
N ASP A 15 2.72 6.07 15.89
CA ASP A 15 2.47 6.04 17.32
C ASP A 15 2.04 4.63 17.79
N ALA A 16 2.35 4.27 19.05
CA ALA A 16 2.10 2.93 19.59
C ALA A 16 0.61 2.52 19.61
N ASN A 17 -0.31 3.49 19.52
CA ASN A 17 -1.75 3.22 19.44
C ASN A 17 -2.20 2.64 18.08
N TYR A 18 -1.31 2.64 17.08
CA TYR A 18 -1.60 2.16 15.75
C TYR A 18 -1.04 0.75 15.50
N VAL A 19 -1.83 -0.08 14.85
CA VAL A 19 -1.52 -1.44 14.45
C VAL A 19 -1.31 -1.50 12.94
N THR A 20 -0.30 -2.25 12.50
CA THR A 20 -0.01 -2.48 11.08
C THR A 20 -0.31 -3.94 10.71
N PRO A 21 -1.56 -4.28 10.36
CA PRO A 21 -1.96 -5.67 10.18
C PRO A 21 -1.40 -6.32 8.90
N LEU A 22 -0.89 -5.53 7.97
CA LEU A 22 -0.30 -5.99 6.72
C LEU A 22 1.17 -5.57 6.62
N SER A 23 2.00 -6.50 6.16
CA SER A 23 3.38 -6.26 5.73
C SER A 23 3.56 -6.78 4.32
N MET A 24 4.26 -6.03 3.47
CA MET A 24 4.49 -6.39 2.07
C MET A 24 5.96 -6.13 1.72
N ALA A 25 6.53 -6.95 0.86
CA ALA A 25 7.89 -6.78 0.37
C ALA A 25 7.90 -7.10 -1.13
N ASP A 26 8.67 -6.35 -1.91
CA ASP A 26 9.09 -6.82 -3.22
C ASP A 26 10.17 -7.92 -3.04
N PRO A 27 10.36 -8.80 -4.03
CA PRO A 27 11.45 -9.78 -3.98
C PRO A 27 12.78 -9.08 -3.70
N ASP A 28 13.57 -9.66 -2.81
CA ASP A 28 14.88 -9.15 -2.37
C ASP A 28 14.87 -7.86 -1.53
N GLU A 29 13.70 -7.31 -1.17
CA GLU A 29 13.57 -6.18 -0.26
C GLU A 29 13.12 -6.58 1.16
N PRO A 30 13.50 -5.83 2.21
CA PRO A 30 12.97 -6.04 3.55
C PRO A 30 11.46 -5.78 3.59
N ALA A 31 10.75 -6.54 4.42
CA ALA A 31 9.31 -6.38 4.58
C ALA A 31 8.96 -4.98 5.08
N GLN A 32 8.20 -4.27 4.27
CA GLN A 32 7.72 -2.93 4.55
C GLN A 32 6.41 -3.05 5.33
N LYS A 33 6.35 -2.34 6.46
CA LYS A 33 5.15 -2.20 7.30
C LYS A 33 4.58 -0.79 7.09
N ALA A 34 3.39 -0.52 7.63
CA ALA A 34 2.76 0.81 7.57
C ALA A 34 2.10 1.20 6.23
N GLY A 35 1.94 0.27 5.29
CA GLY A 35 1.08 0.49 4.12
C GLY A 35 -0.41 0.55 4.49
N LEU A 36 -0.79 -0.15 5.57
CA LEU A 36 -2.10 -0.11 6.20
C LEU A 36 -1.91 0.06 7.71
N VAL A 37 -2.55 1.08 8.27
CA VAL A 37 -2.45 1.45 9.68
C VAL A 37 -3.85 1.57 10.25
N VAL A 38 -4.09 0.94 11.41
CA VAL A 38 -5.40 0.90 12.06
C VAL A 38 -5.25 1.28 13.53
N ALA A 39 -6.10 2.17 14.03
CA ALA A 39 -6.18 2.49 15.47
C ALA A 39 -7.62 2.43 15.95
N ASP A 40 -7.79 2.23 17.26
CA ASP A 40 -9.07 2.39 17.92
C ASP A 40 -9.45 3.88 18.00
N TYR A 41 -10.70 4.20 17.62
CA TYR A 41 -11.22 5.56 17.71
C TYR A 41 -12.69 5.55 18.15
N GLY A 42 -12.92 5.88 19.43
CA GLY A 42 -14.25 5.86 20.04
C GLY A 42 -14.87 4.45 20.00
N LYS A 43 -16.00 4.29 19.31
CA LYS A 43 -16.68 2.99 19.09
C LYS A 43 -16.28 2.32 17.77
N GLY A 44 -15.36 2.91 17.02
CA GLY A 44 -14.96 2.45 15.69
C GLY A 44 -13.44 2.34 15.54
N LYS A 45 -13.01 2.14 14.30
CA LYS A 45 -11.59 2.09 13.94
C LYS A 45 -11.25 3.25 13.02
N PHE A 46 -10.10 3.88 13.25
CA PHE A 46 -9.47 4.76 12.28
C PHE A 46 -8.60 3.90 11.37
N VAL A 47 -8.74 4.04 10.05
CA VAL A 47 -8.00 3.26 9.06
C VAL A 47 -7.33 4.21 8.08
N TYR A 48 -6.01 4.09 7.95
CA TYR A 48 -5.21 4.77 6.93
C TYR A 48 -4.58 3.72 6.01
N THR A 49 -4.71 3.90 4.69
CA THR A 49 -4.09 3.03 3.69
C THR A 49 -3.38 3.86 2.63
N GLY A 50 -2.07 3.64 2.49
CA GLY A 50 -1.27 4.10 1.36
C GLY A 50 -1.25 3.10 0.21
N LEU A 51 -1.92 1.94 0.36
CA LEU A 51 -2.02 0.91 -0.66
C LEU A 51 -2.93 1.34 -1.81
N VAL A 52 -2.47 1.15 -3.04
CA VAL A 52 -3.25 1.35 -4.26
C VAL A 52 -3.83 0.01 -4.69
N PHE A 53 -5.13 -0.20 -4.48
CA PHE A 53 -5.82 -1.46 -4.84
C PHE A 53 -6.11 -1.57 -6.33
N PHE A 54 -6.27 -0.43 -7.01
CA PHE A 54 -6.54 -0.37 -8.44
C PHE A 54 -5.50 0.52 -9.09
N HIS A 55 -4.55 -0.10 -9.78
CA HIS A 55 -3.70 0.61 -10.72
C HIS A 55 -4.39 0.55 -12.09
N ASP A 56 -4.53 1.69 -12.76
CA ASP A 56 -5.22 1.81 -14.03
C ASP A 56 -4.58 0.84 -15.06
N CYS A 57 -5.20 -0.31 -15.30
CA CYS A 57 -4.69 -1.36 -16.17
C CYS A 57 -5.01 -1.02 -17.63
N ARG A 58 -4.49 0.11 -18.10
CA ARG A 58 -4.54 0.48 -19.52
C ARG A 58 -3.32 -0.11 -20.25
N ARG A 59 -3.08 -1.41 -20.08
CA ARG A 59 -2.02 -2.14 -20.82
C ARG A 59 -2.48 -3.50 -21.33
N ALA A 60 -3.77 -3.61 -21.65
CA ALA A 60 -4.32 -4.69 -22.48
C ALA A 60 -5.24 -4.18 -23.59
N PHE A 61 -5.39 -2.85 -23.76
CA PHE A 61 -6.29 -2.29 -24.78
C PHE A 61 -5.61 -2.05 -26.14
N ARG A 62 -4.29 -2.22 -26.24
CA ARG A 62 -3.53 -1.95 -27.48
C ARG A 62 -3.15 -3.20 -28.28
N GLU A 63 -3.22 -4.39 -27.68
CA GLU A 63 -2.92 -5.66 -28.37
C GLU A 63 -4.18 -6.35 -28.94
N LEU A 64 -5.37 -5.77 -28.73
CA LEU A 64 -6.64 -6.27 -29.27
C LEU A 64 -7.17 -5.46 -30.47
N MET A 65 -6.41 -4.47 -30.92
CA MET A 65 -6.76 -3.57 -32.03
C MET A 65 -5.68 -3.51 -33.12
N ASP A 66 -4.68 -4.39 -33.05
CA ASP A 66 -3.79 -4.74 -34.18
C ASP A 66 -4.18 -6.14 -34.70
#